data_AF-A0A931R8R2-F1
#
_entry.id   AF-A0A931R8R2-F1
#
_cell.length_a   1.000
_cell.length_b   1.000
_cell.length_c   1.000
_cell.angle_alpha   90.00
_cell.angle_beta   90.00
_cell.angle_gamma   90.00
#
_symmetry.space_group_name_H-M   'P 1'
#
loop_
_entity.id
_entity.type
_entity.pdbx_description
1 polymer ?
#
loop_
_entity_poly.entity_id
_entity_poly.type
_entity_poly.pdbx_seq_one_letter_code
_entity_poly.pdbx_strand_id
1 'polypeptide(L)' 'MATLNIKKMPDRLYRKLQARANREHRSVDQEVIHILSLATEDATSFSILELQGLGKEAWSKVDASKHVSKERRGWD' A
#
# COMPACT_ATOMS: atom_id res chain seq x y z
N MET A 1 11.69 -3.66 22.28
CA MET A 1 10.44 -2.87 22.32
C MET A 1 10.82 -1.46 22.74
N ALA A 2 10.51 -0.44 21.93
CA ALA A 2 10.80 0.95 22.26
C ALA A 2 9.49 1.67 22.66
N THR A 3 9.56 2.58 23.62
CA THR A 3 8.40 3.36 24.08
C THR A 3 8.50 4.78 23.55
N LEU A 4 7.50 5.23 22.80
CA LEU A 4 7.38 6.62 22.35
C LEU A 4 6.45 7.39 23.31
N ASN A 5 6.96 8.46 23.92
CA ASN A 5 6.15 9.34 24.77
C ASN A 5 6.08 10.73 24.12
N ILE A 6 4.87 11.16 23.74
CA ILE A 6 4.63 12.46 23.11
C ILE A 6 4.17 13.45 24.18
N LYS A 7 5.03 14.40 24.54
CA LYS A 7 4.69 15.48 25.47
C LYS A 7 3.96 16.61 24.75
N LYS A 8 3.02 17.26 25.45
CA LYS A 8 2.27 18.44 24.97
C LYS A 8 1.48 18.19 23.68
N MET A 9 0.80 17.05 23.61
CA MET A 9 -0.09 16.77 22.49
C MET A 9 -1.33 17.68 22.53
N PRO A 10 -1.72 18.35 21.42
CA PRO A 10 -2.94 19.12 21.39
C PRO A 10 -4.17 18.23 21.60
N ASP A 11 -5.05 18.57 22.55
CA ASP A 11 -6.25 17.78 22.86
C ASP A 11 -7.13 17.51 21.64
N ARG A 12 -7.23 18.50 20.74
CA ARG A 12 -7.98 18.35 19.49
C ARG A 12 -7.42 17.25 18.60
N LEU A 13 -6.09 17.10 18.56
CA LEU A 13 -5.42 16.07 17.79
C LEU A 13 -5.62 14.69 18.44
N TYR A 14 -5.49 14.60 19.77
CA TYR A 14 -5.74 13.38 20.50
C TYR A 14 -7.18 12.86 20.28
N ARG A 15 -8.19 13.74 20.38
CA ARG A 15 -9.59 13.38 20.11
C ARG A 15 -9.81 12.88 18.68
N LYS A 16 -9.17 13.49 17.68
CA LYS A 16 -9.24 13.04 16.29
C LYS A 16 -8.65 11.64 16.11
N LEU A 17 -7.51 11.36 16.74
CA LEU A 17 -6.91 10.03 16.73
C LEU A 17 -7.80 9.00 17.43
N GLN A 18 -8.37 9.35 18.58
CA GLN A 18 -9.29 8.45 19.29
C GLN A 18 -10.53 8.11 18.46
N ALA A 19 -11.13 9.11 17.80
CA ALA A 19 -12.26 8.88 16.91
C ALA A 19 -11.89 7.98 15.72
N ARG A 20 -10.71 8.20 15.12
CA ARG A 20 -10.20 7.36 14.03
C ARG A 20 -9.92 5.93 14.50
N ALA A 21 -9.24 5.76 15.63
CA ALA A 21 -8.94 4.45 16.21
C ALA A 21 -10.23 3.64 16.49
N ASN A 22 -11.25 4.28 17.06
CA ASN A 22 -12.56 3.65 17.28
C ASN A 22 -13.22 3.18 15.97
N ARG A 23 -13.13 3.99 14.91
CA ARG A 23 -13.70 3.65 13.59
C ARG A 23 -12.97 2.47 12.94
N GLU A 24 -11.66 2.41 13.09
CA GLU A 24 -10.83 1.33 12.54
C GLU A 24 -10.74 0.11 13.48
N HIS A 25 -11.49 0.10 14.59
CA HIS A 25 -11.49 -0.95 15.62
C HIS A 25 -10.10 -1.26 16.22
N ARG A 26 -9.30 -0.21 16.45
CA ARG A 26 -7.93 -0.30 17.00
C ARG A 26 -7.79 0.49 18.29
N SER A 27 -6.77 0.18 19.10
CA SER A 27 -6.35 1.07 20.19
C SER A 27 -5.69 2.34 19.65
N VAL A 28 -5.64 3.40 20.45
CA VAL A 28 -4.97 4.65 20.05
C VAL A 28 -3.49 4.42 19.76
N ASP A 29 -2.82 3.58 20.55
CA ASP A 29 -1.41 3.24 20.34
C ASP A 29 -1.20 2.50 19.02
N GLN A 30 -2.07 1.55 18.70
CA GLN A 30 -2.03 0.82 17.42
C GLN A 30 -2.28 1.75 16.22
N GLU A 31 -3.19 2.71 16.36
CA GLU A 31 -3.47 3.68 15.31
C GLU A 31 -2.29 4.63 15.09
N VAL A 32 -1.64 5.09 16.16
CA VAL A 32 -0.43 5.90 16.07
C VAL A 32 0.70 5.13 15.38
N ILE A 33 0.92 3.87 15.76
CA ILE A 33 1.90 3.00 15.11
C ILE A 33 1.56 2.84 13.63
N HIS A 34 0.29 2.56 13.29
CA HIS A 34 -0.13 2.37 11.90
C HIS A 34 0.11 3.61 11.04
N ILE A 35 -0.23 4.80 11.55
CA ILE A 35 0.02 6.07 10.85
C ILE A 35 1.51 6.29 10.66
N LEU A 36 2.32 6.02 11.68
CA LEU A 36 3.77 6.16 11.58
C LEU A 36 4.35 5.15 10.58
N SER A 37 3.92 3.90 10.60
CA SER A 37 4.32 2.88 9.60
C SER A 37 4.05 3.38 8.19
N LEU A 38 2.84 3.85 7.89
CA LEU A 38 2.51 4.39 6.57
C LEU A 38 3.33 5.65 6.19
N ALA A 39 3.75 6.45 7.16
CA ALA A 39 4.53 7.66 6.93
C ALA A 39 6.03 7.39 6.79
N THR A 40 6.53 6.30 7.39
CA THR A 40 7.95 5.93 7.39
C THR A 40 8.29 4.78 6.44
N GLU A 41 7.30 4.00 6.00
CA GLU A 41 7.48 3.08 4.88
C GLU A 41 7.75 3.93 3.65
N ASP A 42 8.98 3.86 3.15
CA ASP A 42 9.30 4.38 1.82
C ASP A 42 8.27 3.80 0.87
N ALA A 43 7.59 4.67 0.12
CA ALA A 43 6.62 4.28 -0.89
C ALA A 43 7.28 3.16 -1.70
N THR A 44 6.83 1.92 -1.51
CA THR A 44 7.42 0.78 -2.18
C THR A 44 7.15 1.04 -3.64
N SER A 45 8.15 1.57 -4.34
CA SER A 45 8.05 1.84 -5.74
C SER A 45 8.05 0.47 -6.37
N PHE A 46 6.87 -0.13 -6.53
CA PHE A 46 6.72 -1.39 -7.23
C PHE A 46 7.32 -1.16 -8.60
N SER A 47 8.53 -1.68 -8.79
CA SER A 47 9.25 -1.47 -10.02
C SER A 47 8.60 -2.38 -11.03
N ILE A 48 8.40 -1.90 -12.27
CA ILE A 48 7.95 -2.76 -13.36
C ILE A 48 8.92 -3.96 -13.54
N LEU A 49 10.17 -3.82 -13.09
CA LEU A 49 11.15 -4.92 -13.04
C LEU A 49 10.81 -6.00 -12.00
N GLU A 50 10.14 -5.66 -10.89
CA GLU A 50 9.60 -6.66 -9.95
C GLU A 50 8.41 -7.42 -10.53
N LEU A 51 7.76 -6.86 -11.56
CA LEU A 51 6.76 -7.55 -12.37
C LEU A 51 7.39 -8.40 -13.49
N GLN A 52 8.72 -8.42 -13.62
CA GLN A 52 9.40 -9.22 -14.64
C GLN A 52 9.24 -10.72 -14.33
N GLY A 53 8.46 -11.40 -15.16
CA GLY A 53 8.16 -12.83 -15.00
C GLY A 53 6.83 -13.12 -14.30
N LEU A 54 6.16 -12.11 -13.74
CA LEU A 54 4.76 -12.20 -13.32
C LEU A 54 3.91 -12.46 -14.57
N GLY A 55 3.30 -13.65 -14.63
CA GLY A 55 2.54 -14.12 -15.78
C GLY A 55 3.30 -15.07 -16.71
N LYS A 56 4.60 -15.36 -16.52
CA LYS A 56 5.32 -16.35 -17.35
C LYS A 56 4.59 -17.69 -17.39
N GLU A 57 4.11 -18.17 -16.25
CA GLU A 57 3.38 -19.44 -16.15
C GLU A 57 2.01 -19.36 -16.82
N ALA A 58 1.28 -18.25 -16.61
CA ALA A 58 -0.04 -18.01 -17.21
C ALA A 58 0.04 -17.85 -18.75
N TRP A 59 1.13 -17.27 -19.26
CA TRP A 59 1.35 -17.03 -20.68
C TRP A 59 2.15 -18.14 -21.36
N SER A 60 2.65 -19.14 -20.62
CA SER A 60 3.45 -20.25 -21.17
C SER A 60 2.75 -21.05 -22.27
N LYS A 61 1.41 -21.03 -22.29
CA LYS A 61 0.57 -21.74 -23.26
C LYS A 61 -0.13 -20.81 -24.25
N VAL A 62 0.10 -19.51 -24.17
CA VAL A 62 -0.55 -18.49 -24.99
C VAL A 62 0.49 -17.85 -25.91
N ASP A 63 0.19 -17.79 -27.21
CA ASP A 63 1.01 -17.03 -28.14
C ASP A 63 0.86 -15.52 -27.87
N ALA A 64 1.79 -14.99 -27.07
CA ALA A 64 1.81 -13.61 -26.66
C ALA A 64 1.87 -12.65 -27.86
N SER A 65 2.60 -13.01 -28.92
CA SER A 65 2.74 -12.16 -30.12
C SER A 65 1.43 -12.03 -30.86
N LYS A 66 0.68 -13.13 -31.00
CA LYS A 66 -0.62 -13.12 -31.67
C LYS A 66 -1.67 -12.34 -30.87
N HIS A 67 -1.64 -12.44 -29.54
CA HIS A 67 -2.55 -11.71 -28.66
C HIS A 67 -2.29 -10.19 -28.71
N VAL A 68 -1.03 -9.77 -28.53
CA VAL A 68 -0.63 -8.34 -28.58
C VAL A 68 -0.92 -7.72 -29.95
N SER A 69 -0.67 -8.46 -31.03
CA SER A 69 -0.97 -7.97 -32.38
C SER A 69 -2.46 -7.79 -32.64
N LYS A 70 -3.32 -8.60 -32.01
CA LYS A 70 -4.77 -8.46 -32.10
C LYS A 70 -5.25 -7.25 -31.33
N GLU A 71 -4.76 -7.06 -30.11
CA GLU A 71 -5.08 -5.89 -29.27
C GLU A 71 -4.66 -4.58 -29.95
N ARG A 72 -3.43 -4.51 -30.51
CA ARG A 72 -2.96 -3.33 -31.25
C ARG A 72 -3.87 -2.94 -32.42
N ARG A 73 -4.31 -3.91 -33.21
CA ARG A 73 -5.23 -3.67 -34.33
C ARG A 73 -6.63 -3.22 -33.90
N GLY A 74 -6.99 -3.34 -32.63
CA GLY A 74 -8.25 -2.81 -32.10
C GLY A 74 -8.15 -1.38 -31.59
N TRP A 75 -6.93 -0.83 -31.52
CA TRP A 75 -6.65 0.55 -31.10
C TRP A 75 -6.36 1.49 -32.28
N ASP A 76 -6.05 0.91 -33.45
CA ASP A 76 -6.06 1.57 -34.77
C ASP A 76 -7.49 1.63 -35.33
#